data_AF-A0A9W6BZX6-F1
#
_entry.id   AF-A0A9W6BZX6-F1
#
_cell.length_a   1.000
_cell.length_b   1.000
_cell.length_c   1.000
_cell.angle_alpha   90.00
_cell.angle_beta   90.00
_cell.angle_gamma   90.00
#
_symmetry.space_group_name_H-M   'P 1'
#
loop_
_entity.id
_entity.type
_entity.pdbx_description
1 polymer ?
#
loop_
_entity_poly.entity_id
_entity_poly.type
_entity_poly.pdbx_seq_one_letter_code
_entity_poly.pdbx_strand_id
1 'polypeptide(L)'
;MKKMRNKRLKVEVKPEAEESIQEQKGFGLDLNGSTSKIVAAAETLLAGGVSAGQLYASVHAALPDSARKRVPSRLEALLFKHGLHPDLPVGSTCYFLHRLDSNRPPACGPNAPANKVSLEQLLSMRPTPSLNTSTGGNALHLMVDKLLSRSYFPGQGLSLLGQSEGDKRRAEYLATAFPLMLQAGYSPTQPDTAGRTVIQMLRDAYTQYGRQVDQLRSSDEGDTADEGPLAMQVAIRGALEACGEEAPARTTKEMRFGKYIGRLFTELPGGYIGWMCRKPGFFDEGDPRKMVLLEDLMELGLVRREGEGEEEQGGGGGELVQGWPADVEQVRFTFGKHAGKRILDVGRDDPTYIGWMCRTPGFFDEDDPRKRALKRQLLKLGLVQRVGGGGEVLPTYLCFRLYLKYM
;
A
#
# COMPACT_ATOMS: atom_id res chain seq x y z
N MET A 1 -36.58 44.22 25.66
CA MET A 1 -35.55 43.39 26.33
C MET A 1 -36.20 42.50 27.37
N LYS A 2 -36.44 41.21 27.08
CA LYS A 2 -36.92 40.19 28.05
C LYS A 2 -35.79 39.16 28.24
N LYS A 3 -35.18 39.13 29.43
CA LYS A 3 -34.16 38.13 29.81
C LYS A 3 -34.84 36.76 30.03
N MET A 4 -34.60 35.81 29.14
CA MET A 4 -34.93 34.40 29.38
C MET A 4 -33.87 33.79 30.31
N ARG A 5 -34.30 33.31 31.48
CA ARG A 5 -33.50 32.50 32.42
C ARG A 5 -33.52 31.04 31.96
N ASN A 6 -32.36 30.51 31.59
CA ASN A 6 -32.15 29.08 31.38
C ASN A 6 -32.26 28.33 32.72
N LYS A 7 -33.31 27.52 32.87
CA LYS A 7 -33.40 26.49 33.93
C LYS A 7 -32.50 25.32 33.53
N ARG A 8 -31.35 25.17 34.21
CA ARG A 8 -30.57 23.93 34.19
C ARG A 8 -31.37 22.85 34.91
N LEU A 9 -31.81 21.82 34.19
CA LEU A 9 -32.23 20.55 34.76
C LEU A 9 -31.00 19.88 35.38
N LYS A 10 -30.94 19.84 36.71
CA LYS A 10 -30.07 18.90 37.43
C LYS A 10 -30.74 17.53 37.34
N VAL A 11 -30.15 16.63 36.56
CA VAL A 11 -30.46 15.20 36.63
C VAL A 11 -29.66 14.66 37.81
N GLU A 12 -30.33 14.41 38.93
CA GLU A 12 -29.77 13.63 40.03
C GLU A 12 -29.70 12.17 39.59
N VAL A 13 -28.49 11.70 39.29
CA VAL A 13 -28.21 10.29 39.13
C VAL A 13 -28.13 9.68 40.53
N LYS A 14 -28.94 8.65 40.79
CA LYS A 14 -28.92 7.92 42.06
C LYS A 14 -27.56 7.25 42.27
N PRO A 15 -26.93 7.37 43.46
CA PRO A 15 -25.62 6.80 43.75
C PRO A 15 -25.59 5.26 43.75
N GLU A 16 -26.75 4.59 43.75
CA GLU A 16 -26.86 3.12 43.70
C GLU A 16 -26.53 2.53 42.32
N ALA A 17 -26.39 3.35 41.26
CA ALA A 17 -26.03 2.89 39.92
C ALA A 17 -24.51 2.93 39.63
N GLU A 18 -23.71 3.64 40.45
CA GLU A 18 -22.26 3.76 40.23
C GLU A 18 -21.45 2.67 40.94
N GLU A 19 -21.93 2.15 42.08
CA GLU A 19 -21.27 1.01 42.76
C GLU A 19 -21.44 -0.33 42.02
N SER A 20 -22.52 -0.52 41.25
CA SER A 20 -22.70 -1.74 40.44
C SER A 20 -21.76 -1.83 39.23
N ILE A 21 -21.08 -0.75 38.85
CA ILE A 21 -20.19 -0.72 37.66
C ILE A 21 -18.73 -0.99 38.06
N GLN A 22 -18.33 -0.71 39.32
CA GLN A 22 -16.97 -0.97 39.78
C GLN A 22 -16.72 -2.41 40.29
N GLU A 23 -17.76 -3.16 40.67
CA GLU A 23 -17.63 -4.58 41.05
C GLU A 23 -17.74 -5.58 39.88
N GLN A 24 -18.12 -5.16 38.67
CA GLN A 24 -18.08 -6.02 37.47
C GLN A 24 -16.68 -6.14 36.86
N LYS A 25 -15.66 -6.38 37.69
CA LYS A 25 -14.32 -6.76 37.22
C LYS A 25 -14.35 -8.19 36.69
N GLY A 26 -14.69 -8.30 35.41
CA GLY A 26 -14.49 -9.50 34.59
C GLY A 26 -15.75 -10.35 34.47
N PHE A 27 -16.40 -10.31 33.30
CA PHE A 27 -17.51 -11.20 32.91
C PHE A 27 -17.12 -12.71 32.86
N GLY A 28 -15.97 -13.11 33.39
CA GLY A 28 -15.56 -14.51 33.52
C GLY A 28 -15.57 -15.30 32.21
N LEU A 29 -15.42 -14.64 31.05
CA LEU A 29 -15.39 -15.33 29.77
C LEU A 29 -14.08 -16.10 29.66
N ASP A 30 -14.15 -17.42 29.80
CA ASP A 30 -13.05 -18.32 29.48
C ASP A 30 -12.83 -18.34 27.96
N LEU A 31 -11.95 -17.46 27.49
CA LEU A 31 -11.59 -17.34 26.08
C LEU A 31 -10.65 -18.44 25.58
N ASN A 32 -10.20 -19.34 26.47
CA ASN A 32 -9.50 -20.57 26.06
C ASN A 32 -10.50 -21.67 25.62
N GLY A 33 -11.80 -21.44 25.79
CA GLY A 33 -12.85 -22.33 25.32
C GLY A 33 -12.97 -22.40 23.80
N SER A 34 -13.63 -23.45 23.29
CA SER A 34 -13.98 -23.53 21.88
C SER A 34 -14.84 -22.33 21.47
N THR A 35 -14.71 -21.86 20.22
CA THR A 35 -15.51 -20.76 19.66
C THR A 35 -17.01 -20.88 19.97
N SER A 36 -17.54 -22.11 20.01
CA SER A 36 -18.95 -22.37 20.36
C SER A 36 -19.30 -21.97 21.80
N LYS A 37 -18.39 -22.16 22.77
CA LYS A 37 -18.60 -21.75 24.17
C LYS A 37 -18.64 -20.23 24.30
N ILE A 38 -17.74 -19.53 23.60
CA ILE A 38 -17.69 -18.06 23.59
C ILE A 38 -19.00 -17.50 23.00
N VAL A 39 -19.48 -18.07 21.90
CA VAL A 39 -20.74 -17.66 21.27
C VAL A 39 -21.94 -17.92 22.21
N ALA A 40 -22.04 -19.09 22.83
CA ALA A 40 -23.14 -19.40 23.76
C ALA A 40 -23.15 -18.48 25.00
N ALA A 41 -21.97 -18.15 25.54
CA ALA A 41 -21.84 -17.20 26.64
C ALA A 41 -22.24 -15.78 26.20
N ALA A 42 -21.84 -15.36 25.00
CA ALA A 42 -22.25 -14.09 24.41
C ALA A 42 -23.78 -14.00 24.22
N GLU A 43 -24.43 -15.06 23.73
CA GLU A 43 -25.90 -15.12 23.61
C GLU A 43 -26.59 -14.95 24.97
N THR A 44 -26.06 -15.61 26.01
CA THR A 44 -26.59 -15.51 27.38
C THR A 44 -26.47 -14.08 27.92
N LEU A 45 -25.32 -13.42 27.71
CA LEU A 45 -25.09 -12.04 28.14
C LEU A 45 -25.99 -11.04 27.40
N LEU A 46 -26.17 -11.22 26.08
CA LEU A 46 -27.08 -10.39 25.28
C LEU A 46 -28.54 -10.58 25.73
N ALA A 47 -28.96 -11.82 26.02
CA ALA A 47 -30.30 -12.10 26.56
C ALA A 47 -30.52 -11.48 27.94
N GLY A 48 -29.44 -11.36 28.74
CA GLY A 48 -29.43 -10.64 30.02
C GLY A 48 -29.40 -9.11 29.92
N GLY A 49 -29.45 -8.54 28.72
CA GLY A 49 -29.52 -7.09 28.50
C GLY A 49 -28.17 -6.37 28.37
N VAL A 50 -27.04 -7.10 28.32
CA VAL A 50 -25.74 -6.48 28.00
C VAL A 50 -25.78 -5.97 26.56
N SER A 51 -25.38 -4.72 26.34
CA SER A 51 -25.35 -4.18 24.97
C SER A 51 -24.26 -4.87 24.13
N ALA A 52 -24.50 -5.00 22.82
CA ALA A 52 -23.52 -5.61 21.90
C ALA A 52 -22.16 -4.88 21.95
N GLY A 53 -22.16 -3.57 22.18
CA GLY A 53 -20.96 -2.76 22.35
C GLY A 53 -20.14 -3.11 23.60
N GLN A 54 -20.79 -3.17 24.76
CA GLN A 54 -20.14 -3.56 26.02
C GLN A 54 -19.57 -4.98 25.95
N LEU A 55 -20.33 -5.89 25.34
CA LEU A 55 -19.91 -7.27 25.13
C LEU A 55 -18.70 -7.35 24.19
N TYR A 56 -18.73 -6.62 23.08
CA TYR A 56 -17.58 -6.55 22.16
C TYR A 56 -16.33 -6.02 22.86
N ALA A 57 -16.44 -4.91 23.60
CA ALA A 57 -15.32 -4.33 24.33
C ALA A 57 -14.74 -5.31 25.37
N SER A 58 -15.61 -6.04 26.08
CA SER A 58 -15.21 -7.04 27.07
C SER A 58 -14.46 -8.22 26.42
N VAL A 59 -14.99 -8.74 25.30
CA VAL A 59 -14.32 -9.82 24.54
C VAL A 59 -12.99 -9.33 23.99
N HIS A 60 -12.94 -8.14 23.40
CA HIS A 60 -11.73 -7.57 22.82
C HIS A 60 -10.63 -7.36 23.86
N ALA A 61 -10.97 -6.83 25.04
CA ALA A 61 -10.04 -6.60 26.13
C ALA A 61 -9.43 -7.91 26.65
N ALA A 62 -10.23 -8.98 26.71
CA ALA A 62 -9.83 -10.28 27.23
C ALA A 62 -9.03 -11.14 26.21
N LEU A 63 -9.12 -10.86 24.90
CA LEU A 63 -8.33 -11.57 23.89
C LEU A 63 -6.83 -11.17 23.96
N PRO A 64 -5.90 -12.12 23.80
CA PRO A 64 -4.48 -11.79 23.64
C PRO A 64 -4.25 -10.99 22.35
N ASP A 65 -3.20 -10.18 22.30
CA ASP A 65 -2.92 -9.27 21.17
C ASP A 65 -2.91 -9.97 19.80
N SER A 66 -2.43 -11.20 19.74
CA SER A 66 -2.43 -12.03 18.53
C SER A 66 -3.83 -12.41 18.04
N ALA A 67 -4.80 -12.50 18.95
CA ALA A 67 -6.18 -12.87 18.68
C ALA A 67 -7.13 -11.67 18.58
N ARG A 68 -6.76 -10.48 19.09
CA ARG A 68 -7.57 -9.24 18.98
C ARG A 68 -7.97 -8.90 17.55
N LYS A 69 -7.11 -9.23 16.58
CA LYS A 69 -7.37 -9.04 15.14
C LYS A 69 -8.33 -10.08 14.53
N ARG A 70 -8.76 -11.08 15.29
CA ARG A 70 -9.57 -12.22 14.82
C ARG A 70 -10.73 -12.50 15.77
N VAL A 71 -11.72 -11.61 15.79
CA VAL A 71 -13.02 -11.94 16.38
C VAL A 71 -13.65 -13.08 15.57
N PRO A 72 -14.13 -14.16 16.20
CA PRO A 72 -14.78 -15.24 15.48
C PRO A 72 -15.99 -14.73 14.68
N SER A 73 -16.08 -15.09 13.40
CA SER A 73 -17.12 -14.58 12.50
C SER A 73 -18.55 -14.80 13.02
N ARG A 74 -18.82 -15.92 13.69
CA ARG A 74 -20.14 -16.20 14.30
C ARG A 74 -20.46 -15.23 15.43
N LEU A 75 -19.49 -14.90 16.27
CA LEU A 75 -19.67 -13.92 17.34
C LEU A 75 -19.90 -12.53 16.77
N GLU A 76 -19.12 -12.16 15.76
CA GLU A 76 -19.26 -10.89 15.06
C GLU A 76 -20.68 -10.72 14.45
N ALA A 77 -21.16 -11.74 13.74
CA ALA A 77 -22.50 -11.76 13.17
C ALA A 77 -23.60 -11.67 14.24
N LEU A 78 -23.42 -12.35 15.38
CA LEU A 78 -24.32 -12.25 16.52
C LEU A 78 -24.35 -10.82 17.07
N LEU A 79 -23.20 -10.21 17.34
CA LEU A 79 -23.14 -8.85 17.88
C LEU A 79 -23.76 -7.83 16.91
N PHE A 80 -23.54 -8.00 15.61
CA PHE A 80 -24.16 -7.18 14.57
C PHE A 80 -25.69 -7.32 14.57
N LYS A 81 -26.22 -8.54 14.69
CA LYS A 81 -27.67 -8.81 14.82
C LYS A 81 -28.28 -8.12 16.06
N HIS A 82 -27.48 -7.93 17.11
CA HIS A 82 -27.87 -7.25 18.34
C HIS A 82 -27.49 -5.75 18.36
N GLY A 83 -27.24 -5.14 17.20
CA GLY A 83 -27.07 -3.69 17.07
C GLY A 83 -25.67 -3.16 17.38
N LEU A 84 -24.62 -3.96 17.21
CA LEU A 84 -23.24 -3.45 17.25
C LEU A 84 -23.04 -2.41 16.13
N HIS A 85 -22.95 -1.14 16.53
CA HIS A 85 -22.78 -0.04 15.58
C HIS A 85 -21.33 0.05 15.06
N PRO A 86 -21.10 0.33 13.77
CA PRO A 86 -19.77 0.54 13.18
C PRO A 86 -18.89 1.59 13.90
N ASP A 87 -19.51 2.66 14.40
CA ASP A 87 -18.83 3.77 15.06
C ASP A 87 -18.54 3.52 16.55
N LEU A 88 -18.92 2.36 17.08
CA LEU A 88 -18.71 2.04 18.49
C LEU A 88 -17.21 2.04 18.83
N PRO A 89 -16.76 2.74 19.89
CA PRO A 89 -15.36 2.77 20.26
C PRO A 89 -14.86 1.39 20.70
N VAL A 90 -13.72 0.99 20.15
CA VAL A 90 -12.97 -0.24 20.42
C VAL A 90 -11.51 0.14 20.64
N GLY A 91 -11.09 0.21 21.90
CA GLY A 91 -9.75 0.67 22.25
C GLY A 91 -9.53 2.11 21.79
N SER A 92 -8.53 2.32 20.93
CA SER A 92 -8.16 3.64 20.41
C SER A 92 -8.82 4.02 19.07
N THR A 93 -9.75 3.19 18.58
CA THR A 93 -10.38 3.36 17.24
C THR A 93 -11.86 3.00 17.31
N CYS A 94 -12.64 3.22 16.26
CA CYS A 94 -13.99 2.62 16.16
C CYS A 94 -13.94 1.20 15.60
N TYR A 95 -15.02 0.44 15.80
CA TYR A 95 -15.16 -0.94 15.34
C TYR A 95 -14.94 -1.08 13.82
N PHE A 96 -15.49 -0.18 13.01
CA PHE A 96 -15.34 -0.22 11.55
C PHE A 96 -13.88 -0.13 11.12
N LEU A 97 -13.16 0.87 11.63
CA LEU A 97 -11.73 1.06 11.37
C LEU A 97 -10.90 -0.11 11.92
N HIS A 98 -11.24 -0.66 13.10
CA HIS A 98 -10.59 -1.85 13.63
C HIS A 98 -10.74 -3.07 12.70
N ARG A 99 -11.92 -3.24 12.07
CA ARG A 99 -12.16 -4.34 11.13
C ARG A 99 -11.42 -4.17 9.82
N LEU A 100 -11.33 -2.95 9.32
CA LEU A 100 -10.49 -2.62 8.17
C LEU A 100 -8.99 -2.78 8.50
N ASP A 101 -8.52 -2.48 9.71
CA ASP A 101 -7.09 -2.68 10.02
C ASP A 101 -6.64 -4.15 10.04
N SER A 102 -7.58 -5.09 10.06
CA SER A 102 -7.30 -6.52 10.10
C SER A 102 -6.74 -7.06 8.76
N ASN A 103 -5.92 -8.10 8.81
CA ASN A 103 -5.33 -8.71 7.60
C ASN A 103 -6.36 -9.42 6.69
N ARG A 104 -7.64 -9.46 7.12
CA ARG A 104 -8.76 -10.06 6.41
C ARG A 104 -9.93 -9.08 6.46
N PRO A 105 -10.02 -8.17 5.49
CA PRO A 105 -11.06 -7.16 5.51
C PRO A 105 -12.45 -7.80 5.42
N PRO A 106 -13.52 -7.05 5.79
CA PRO A 106 -14.90 -7.51 5.62
C PRO A 106 -15.14 -7.95 4.18
N ALA A 107 -15.75 -9.12 3.98
CA ALA A 107 -16.02 -9.64 2.64
C ALA A 107 -16.96 -8.71 1.87
N CYS A 108 -16.81 -8.64 0.55
CA CYS A 108 -17.67 -7.87 -0.34
C CYS A 108 -18.44 -8.80 -1.28
N GLY A 109 -19.61 -8.34 -1.73
CA GLY A 109 -20.41 -8.97 -2.75
C GLY A 109 -21.25 -10.17 -2.27
N PRO A 110 -21.99 -10.80 -3.19
CA PRO A 110 -22.90 -11.92 -2.90
C PRO A 110 -22.18 -13.19 -2.41
N ASN A 111 -20.86 -13.27 -2.60
CA ASN A 111 -20.03 -14.40 -2.17
C ASN A 111 -19.58 -14.29 -0.71
N ALA A 112 -20.00 -13.23 0.01
CA ALA A 112 -19.76 -13.15 1.45
C ALA A 112 -20.43 -14.36 2.14
N PRO A 113 -19.69 -15.18 2.90
CA PRO A 113 -20.28 -16.34 3.55
C PRO A 113 -21.32 -15.87 4.57
N ALA A 114 -22.46 -16.55 4.62
CA ALA A 114 -23.64 -16.14 5.41
C ALA A 114 -23.37 -15.93 6.92
N ASN A 115 -22.25 -16.43 7.42
CA ASN A 115 -21.82 -16.30 8.82
C ASN A 115 -20.79 -15.17 9.06
N LYS A 116 -20.54 -14.30 8.08
CA LYS A 116 -19.66 -13.14 8.20
C LYS A 116 -20.43 -11.86 7.93
N VAL A 117 -20.10 -10.81 8.68
CA VAL A 117 -20.57 -9.47 8.40
C VAL A 117 -19.86 -8.96 7.15
N SER A 118 -20.63 -8.61 6.12
CA SER A 118 -20.10 -8.08 4.86
C SER A 118 -19.82 -6.58 4.96
N LEU A 119 -19.04 -6.04 4.03
CA LEU A 119 -18.78 -4.60 3.95
C LEU A 119 -20.08 -3.82 3.71
N GLU A 120 -20.96 -4.29 2.84
CA GLU A 120 -22.26 -3.69 2.55
C GLU A 120 -23.14 -3.62 3.79
N GLN A 121 -23.15 -4.67 4.60
CA GLN A 121 -23.87 -4.68 5.87
C GLN A 121 -23.33 -3.59 6.80
N LEU A 122 -22.01 -3.49 6.97
CA LEU A 122 -21.38 -2.44 7.78
C LEU A 122 -21.72 -1.04 7.25
N LEU A 123 -21.63 -0.82 5.94
CA LEU A 123 -21.91 0.46 5.31
C LEU A 123 -23.41 0.82 5.34
N SER A 124 -24.31 -0.17 5.34
CA SER A 124 -25.76 0.06 5.44
C SER A 124 -26.16 0.74 6.76
N MET A 125 -25.33 0.57 7.80
CA MET A 125 -25.50 1.23 9.09
C MET A 125 -24.95 2.67 9.12
N ARG A 126 -24.44 3.17 7.98
CA ARG A 126 -23.94 4.55 7.80
C ARG A 126 -22.87 4.95 8.83
N PRO A 127 -21.74 4.21 8.89
CA PRO A 127 -20.59 4.64 9.69
C PRO A 127 -20.20 6.08 9.34
N THR A 128 -19.82 6.85 10.36
CA THR A 128 -19.49 8.27 10.22
C THR A 128 -18.22 8.46 9.37
N PRO A 129 -18.29 9.03 8.15
CA PRO A 129 -17.13 9.11 7.26
C PRO A 129 -15.98 10.01 7.75
N SER A 130 -16.28 10.92 8.68
CA SER A 130 -15.32 11.84 9.28
C SER A 130 -14.49 11.24 10.42
N LEU A 131 -14.74 9.97 10.80
CA LEU A 131 -13.90 9.27 11.75
C LEU A 131 -12.55 8.95 11.10
N ASN A 132 -11.49 9.50 11.70
CA ASN A 132 -10.13 9.36 11.21
C ASN A 132 -9.37 8.32 12.03
N THR A 133 -8.39 7.68 11.39
CA THR A 133 -7.37 6.85 12.04
C THR A 133 -6.41 7.72 12.86
N SER A 134 -5.49 7.09 13.59
CA SER A 134 -4.40 7.79 14.29
C SER A 134 -3.46 8.55 13.34
N THR A 135 -3.45 8.22 12.04
CA THR A 135 -2.69 8.93 11.00
C THR A 135 -3.51 10.02 10.32
N GLY A 136 -4.71 10.32 10.81
CA GLY A 136 -5.60 11.36 10.26
C GLY A 136 -6.29 10.99 8.94
N GLY A 137 -6.00 9.82 8.37
CA GLY A 137 -6.71 9.32 7.19
C GLY A 137 -8.10 8.78 7.57
N ASN A 138 -9.06 8.88 6.66
CA ASN A 138 -10.37 8.25 6.85
C ASN A 138 -10.32 6.73 6.56
N ALA A 139 -11.45 6.03 6.70
CA ALA A 139 -11.51 4.58 6.46
C ALA A 139 -11.08 4.16 5.03
N LEU A 140 -11.27 5.03 4.03
CA LEU A 140 -10.85 4.78 2.66
C LEU A 140 -9.32 4.78 2.53
N HIS A 141 -8.61 5.68 3.23
CA HIS A 141 -7.15 5.67 3.30
C HIS A 141 -6.63 4.35 3.87
N LEU A 142 -7.20 3.91 4.99
CA LEU A 142 -6.80 2.66 5.64
C LEU A 142 -7.00 1.47 4.70
N MET A 143 -8.16 1.37 4.04
CA MET A 143 -8.44 0.28 3.11
C MET A 143 -7.46 0.26 1.94
N VAL A 144 -7.21 1.41 1.30
CA VAL A 144 -6.29 1.52 0.16
C VAL A 144 -4.85 1.25 0.58
N ASP A 145 -4.39 1.81 1.71
CA ASP A 145 -3.05 1.56 2.25
C ASP A 145 -2.80 0.07 2.50
N LYS A 146 -3.76 -0.64 3.11
CA LYS A 146 -3.63 -2.08 3.39
C LYS A 146 -3.60 -2.95 2.14
N LEU A 147 -4.37 -2.57 1.12
CA LEU A 147 -4.33 -3.23 -0.19
C LEU A 147 -2.95 -3.01 -0.84
N LEU A 148 -2.51 -1.76 -0.95
CA LEU A 148 -1.27 -1.40 -1.65
C LEU A 148 0.00 -1.89 -0.93
N SER A 149 -0.01 -1.91 0.41
CA SER A 149 1.08 -2.46 1.23
C SER A 149 1.10 -4.00 1.28
N ARG A 150 0.18 -4.67 0.57
CA ARG A 150 0.01 -6.13 0.56
C ARG A 150 -0.26 -6.74 1.95
N SER A 151 -0.81 -5.94 2.87
CA SER A 151 -1.19 -6.37 4.21
C SER A 151 -2.50 -7.17 4.21
N TYR A 152 -3.40 -6.89 3.26
CA TYR A 152 -4.59 -7.69 3.01
C TYR A 152 -4.31 -8.93 2.19
N PHE A 153 -5.04 -9.99 2.54
CA PHE A 153 -4.90 -11.32 1.94
C PHE A 153 -3.43 -11.76 1.93
N PRO A 154 -2.75 -11.75 3.09
CA PRO A 154 -1.40 -12.27 3.16
C PRO A 154 -1.49 -13.74 2.75
N GLY A 155 -0.73 -14.13 1.73
CA GLY A 155 -0.73 -15.51 1.23
C GLY A 155 -0.58 -16.46 2.42
N GLN A 156 -1.59 -17.26 2.72
CA GLN A 156 -1.53 -18.14 3.88
C GLN A 156 -0.49 -19.22 3.63
N GLY A 157 0.65 -19.13 4.31
CA GLY A 157 1.57 -20.25 4.51
C GLY A 157 2.16 -20.89 3.25
N LEU A 158 2.08 -20.25 2.09
CA LEU A 158 2.57 -20.80 0.84
C LEU A 158 3.29 -19.71 0.05
N SER A 159 4.61 -19.68 0.25
CA SER A 159 5.62 -19.22 -0.70
C SER A 159 5.35 -19.64 -2.17
N LEU A 160 4.42 -20.58 -2.42
CA LEU A 160 4.16 -21.21 -3.70
C LEU A 160 2.94 -20.68 -4.49
N LEU A 161 1.95 -20.03 -3.87
CA LEU A 161 0.79 -19.48 -4.62
C LEU A 161 1.06 -18.11 -5.27
N GLY A 162 2.30 -17.63 -5.19
CA GLY A 162 2.77 -16.44 -5.90
C GLY A 162 2.20 -15.13 -5.36
N GLN A 163 2.99 -14.07 -5.42
CA GLN A 163 2.49 -12.72 -5.13
C GLN A 163 1.29 -12.35 -6.01
N SER A 164 1.23 -12.95 -7.21
CA SER A 164 0.15 -12.89 -8.19
C SER A 164 -1.24 -13.13 -7.65
N GLU A 165 -1.50 -14.28 -7.05
CA GLU A 165 -2.84 -14.64 -6.57
C GLU A 165 -3.29 -13.69 -5.44
N GLY A 166 -2.33 -13.25 -4.62
CA GLY A 166 -2.57 -12.19 -3.64
C GLY A 166 -2.98 -10.88 -4.30
N ASP A 167 -2.28 -10.46 -5.36
CA ASP A 167 -2.59 -9.25 -6.11
C ASP A 167 -3.95 -9.35 -6.83
N LYS A 168 -4.32 -10.52 -7.38
CA LYS A 168 -5.66 -10.78 -7.94
C LYS A 168 -6.76 -10.55 -6.92
N ARG A 169 -6.65 -11.16 -5.74
CA ARG A 169 -7.65 -11.02 -4.67
C ARG A 169 -7.74 -9.58 -4.17
N ARG A 170 -6.60 -8.89 -4.06
CA ARG A 170 -6.57 -7.45 -3.72
C ARG A 170 -7.24 -6.61 -4.81
N ALA A 171 -7.02 -6.93 -6.08
CA ALA A 171 -7.65 -6.26 -7.21
C ALA A 171 -9.17 -6.42 -7.20
N GLU A 172 -9.65 -7.65 -7.05
CA GLU A 172 -11.09 -7.96 -6.93
C GLU A 172 -11.72 -7.24 -5.75
N TYR A 173 -11.04 -7.25 -4.60
CA TYR A 173 -11.49 -6.53 -3.42
C TYR A 173 -11.55 -5.02 -3.66
N LEU A 174 -10.49 -4.42 -4.23
CA LEU A 174 -10.45 -2.99 -4.54
C LEU A 174 -11.60 -2.61 -5.50
N ALA A 175 -11.78 -3.37 -6.57
CA ALA A 175 -12.81 -3.12 -7.58
C ALA A 175 -14.24 -3.17 -7.01
N THR A 176 -14.47 -4.02 -6.00
CA THR A 176 -15.80 -4.16 -5.37
C THR A 176 -16.00 -3.20 -4.21
N ALA A 177 -15.02 -3.09 -3.31
CA ALA A 177 -15.13 -2.33 -2.07
C ALA A 177 -15.05 -0.82 -2.31
N PHE A 178 -14.21 -0.37 -3.25
CA PHE A 178 -13.94 1.05 -3.46
C PHE A 178 -15.20 1.85 -3.86
N PRO A 179 -16.01 1.41 -4.86
CA PRO A 179 -17.25 2.11 -5.19
C PRO A 179 -18.25 2.16 -4.02
N LEU A 180 -18.32 1.09 -3.21
CA LEU A 180 -19.20 1.04 -2.04
C LEU A 180 -18.79 2.09 -0.99
N MET A 181 -17.49 2.26 -0.76
CA MET A 181 -16.97 3.28 0.14
C MET A 181 -17.29 4.70 -0.37
N LEU A 182 -17.14 4.96 -1.67
CA LEU A 182 -17.53 6.26 -2.25
C LEU A 182 -19.03 6.53 -2.08
N GLN A 183 -19.89 5.54 -2.35
CA GLN A 183 -21.34 5.64 -2.16
C GLN A 183 -21.73 5.88 -0.70
N ALA A 184 -20.94 5.37 0.25
CA ALA A 184 -21.12 5.62 1.67
C ALA A 184 -20.60 7.01 2.14
N GLY A 185 -20.10 7.85 1.23
CA GLY A 185 -19.70 9.22 1.51
C GLY A 185 -18.25 9.39 1.97
N TYR A 186 -17.40 8.38 1.82
CA TYR A 186 -15.97 8.51 2.11
C TYR A 186 -15.27 9.29 0.99
N SER A 187 -14.64 10.41 1.36
CA SER A 187 -13.97 11.29 0.39
C SER A 187 -12.57 10.78 0.03
N PRO A 188 -12.25 10.61 -1.27
CA PRO A 188 -10.90 10.27 -1.73
C PRO A 188 -9.97 11.50 -1.83
N THR A 189 -10.51 12.72 -1.73
CA THR A 189 -9.75 13.99 -1.81
C THR A 189 -9.34 14.55 -0.45
N GLN A 190 -9.93 14.04 0.64
CA GLN A 190 -9.54 14.43 2.00
C GLN A 190 -8.07 14.01 2.22
N PRO A 191 -7.17 14.91 2.63
CA PRO A 191 -5.80 14.54 2.95
C PRO A 191 -5.71 13.90 4.35
N ASP A 192 -4.75 13.00 4.53
CA ASP A 192 -4.33 12.51 5.85
C ASP A 192 -3.41 13.52 6.60
N THR A 193 -2.86 13.13 7.74
CA THR A 193 -1.92 14.01 8.50
C THR A 193 -0.60 14.30 7.77
N ALA A 194 -0.23 13.48 6.79
CA ALA A 194 0.94 13.70 5.94
C ALA A 194 0.60 14.53 4.69
N GLY A 195 -0.64 15.01 4.56
CA GLY A 195 -1.09 15.75 3.38
C GLY A 195 -1.36 14.87 2.16
N ARG A 196 -1.37 13.55 2.32
CA ARG A 196 -1.55 12.59 1.22
C ARG A 196 -3.03 12.25 1.05
N THR A 197 -3.52 12.27 -0.18
CA THR A 197 -4.89 11.86 -0.51
C THR A 197 -4.93 10.43 -1.04
N VAL A 198 -6.11 9.80 -1.01
CA VAL A 198 -6.32 8.47 -1.61
C VAL A 198 -6.01 8.48 -3.11
N ILE A 199 -6.37 9.56 -3.82
CA ILE A 199 -6.07 9.72 -5.25
C ILE A 199 -4.56 9.68 -5.51
N GLN A 200 -3.77 10.38 -4.68
CA GLN A 200 -2.31 10.35 -4.79
C GLN A 200 -1.76 8.95 -4.54
N MET A 201 -2.25 8.25 -3.50
CA MET A 201 -1.85 6.85 -3.24
C MET A 201 -2.15 5.92 -4.42
N LEU A 202 -3.32 6.07 -5.05
CA LEU A 202 -3.72 5.28 -6.21
C LEU A 202 -2.84 5.60 -7.44
N ARG A 203 -2.51 6.86 -7.68
CA ARG A 203 -1.60 7.26 -8.77
C ARG A 203 -0.20 6.67 -8.59
N ASP A 204 0.37 6.79 -7.39
CA ASP A 204 1.68 6.23 -7.08
C ASP A 204 1.71 4.71 -7.28
N ALA A 205 0.66 4.03 -6.80
CA ALA A 205 0.50 2.60 -6.97
C ALA A 205 0.30 2.19 -8.44
N TYR A 206 -0.45 2.97 -9.22
CA TYR A 206 -0.65 2.70 -10.64
C TYR A 206 0.68 2.67 -11.39
N THR A 207 1.56 3.66 -11.13
CA THR A 207 2.91 3.70 -11.69
C THR A 207 3.79 2.56 -11.18
N GLN A 208 3.68 2.20 -9.89
CA GLN A 208 4.42 1.08 -9.32
C GLN A 208 4.03 -0.27 -9.96
N TYR A 209 2.74 -0.57 -10.05
CA TYR A 209 2.23 -1.79 -10.67
C TYR A 209 2.49 -1.81 -12.18
N GLY A 210 2.44 -0.65 -12.86
CA GLY A 210 2.86 -0.54 -14.26
C GLY A 210 4.29 -1.02 -14.48
N ARG A 211 5.24 -0.53 -13.68
CA ARG A 211 6.64 -0.99 -13.74
C ARG A 211 6.79 -2.49 -13.49
N GLN A 212 5.99 -3.07 -12.60
CA GLN A 212 6.02 -4.53 -12.35
C GLN A 212 5.51 -5.32 -13.57
N VAL A 213 4.41 -4.88 -14.18
CA VAL A 213 3.88 -5.50 -15.40
C VAL A 213 4.90 -5.40 -16.55
N ASP A 214 5.55 -4.26 -16.71
CA ASP A 214 6.55 -4.08 -17.76
C ASP A 214 7.81 -4.95 -17.53
N GLN A 215 8.23 -5.11 -16.27
CA GLN A 215 9.31 -6.05 -15.90
C GLN A 215 8.97 -7.49 -16.25
N LEU A 216 7.76 -7.94 -15.91
CA LEU A 216 7.28 -9.30 -16.21
C LEU A 216 7.14 -9.56 -17.71
N ARG A 217 6.79 -8.54 -18.50
CA ARG A 217 6.77 -8.63 -19.97
C ARG A 217 8.16 -8.74 -20.58
N SER A 218 9.17 -8.21 -19.90
CA SER A 218 10.56 -8.19 -20.38
C SER A 218 11.34 -9.45 -20.04
N SER A 219 10.89 -10.26 -19.07
CA SER A 219 11.48 -11.58 -18.82
C SER A 219 11.05 -12.56 -19.91
N ASP A 220 12.01 -13.11 -20.66
CA ASP A 220 11.81 -14.16 -21.67
C ASP A 220 11.26 -15.50 -21.09
N GLU A 221 10.92 -15.53 -19.79
CA GLU A 221 10.28 -16.67 -19.14
C GLU A 221 8.78 -16.69 -19.53
N GLY A 222 8.51 -17.47 -20.57
CA GLY A 222 7.26 -17.59 -21.33
C GLY A 222 5.92 -17.56 -20.59
N ASP A 223 4.94 -16.99 -21.31
CA ASP A 223 3.47 -17.19 -21.36
C ASP A 223 2.62 -17.17 -20.09
N THR A 224 3.20 -17.16 -18.89
CA THR A 224 2.45 -16.91 -17.65
C THR A 224 2.76 -15.51 -17.16
N ALA A 225 2.43 -14.52 -18.00
CA ALA A 225 2.42 -13.12 -17.58
C ALA A 225 1.63 -13.03 -16.28
N ASP A 226 2.29 -12.59 -15.22
CA ASP A 226 1.73 -12.67 -13.87
C ASP A 226 0.46 -11.81 -13.81
N GLU A 227 -0.71 -12.47 -13.88
CA GLU A 227 -2.00 -11.81 -14.05
C GLU A 227 -2.35 -10.92 -12.84
N GLY A 228 -1.75 -11.16 -11.68
CA GLY A 228 -1.97 -10.41 -10.45
C GLY A 228 -1.61 -8.92 -10.56
N PRO A 229 -0.35 -8.54 -10.81
CA PRO A 229 0.03 -7.14 -10.99
C PRO A 229 -0.81 -6.41 -12.05
N LEU A 230 -1.16 -7.08 -13.14
CA LEU A 230 -2.03 -6.51 -14.17
C LEU A 230 -3.45 -6.29 -13.65
N ALA A 231 -4.04 -7.28 -12.97
CA ALA A 231 -5.36 -7.15 -12.36
C ALA A 231 -5.41 -6.00 -11.36
N MET A 232 -4.39 -5.87 -10.52
CA MET A 232 -4.31 -4.78 -9.54
C MET A 232 -4.23 -3.41 -10.21
N GLN A 233 -3.45 -3.30 -11.28
CA GLN A 233 -3.38 -2.06 -12.05
C GLN A 233 -4.72 -1.69 -12.71
N VAL A 234 -5.44 -2.68 -13.25
CA VAL A 234 -6.79 -2.48 -13.81
C VAL A 234 -7.76 -2.01 -12.72
N ALA A 235 -7.72 -2.63 -11.53
CA ALA A 235 -8.55 -2.21 -10.39
C ALA A 235 -8.21 -0.79 -9.91
N ILE A 236 -6.92 -0.42 -9.85
CA ILE A 236 -6.49 0.94 -9.50
C ILE A 236 -7.00 1.97 -10.53
N ARG A 237 -6.93 1.64 -11.83
CA ARG A 237 -7.50 2.49 -12.89
C ARG A 237 -9.00 2.70 -12.68
N GLY A 238 -9.76 1.63 -12.45
CA GLY A 238 -11.19 1.73 -12.17
C GLY A 238 -11.51 2.55 -10.92
N ALA A 239 -10.68 2.46 -9.88
CA ALA A 239 -10.81 3.29 -8.67
C ALA A 239 -10.53 4.78 -8.95
N LEU A 240 -9.53 5.10 -9.78
CA LEU A 240 -9.25 6.47 -10.21
C LEU A 240 -10.41 7.05 -11.05
N GLU A 241 -10.90 6.27 -12.02
CA GLU A 241 -12.05 6.66 -12.85
C GLU A 241 -13.31 6.90 -12.00
N ALA A 242 -13.54 6.07 -10.97
CA ALA A 242 -14.64 6.27 -10.02
C ALA A 242 -14.48 7.55 -9.16
N CYS A 243 -13.27 8.09 -9.01
CA CYS A 243 -13.02 9.38 -8.38
C CYS A 243 -13.21 10.57 -9.34
N GLY A 244 -13.54 10.33 -10.61
CA GLY A 244 -13.56 11.38 -11.65
C GLY A 244 -12.15 11.78 -12.11
N GLU A 245 -11.13 11.01 -11.74
CA GLU A 245 -9.76 11.24 -12.17
C GLU A 245 -9.48 10.39 -13.40
N GLU A 246 -8.95 11.00 -14.46
CA GLU A 246 -8.33 10.20 -15.51
C GLU A 246 -7.14 9.48 -14.89
N ALA A 247 -7.17 8.14 -14.96
CA ALA A 247 -5.98 7.36 -14.64
C ALA A 247 -4.84 7.93 -15.48
N PRO A 248 -3.63 8.12 -14.90
CA PRO A 248 -2.48 8.62 -15.65
C PRO A 248 -2.46 7.84 -16.93
N ALA A 249 -2.61 8.52 -18.07
CA ALA A 249 -2.73 7.84 -19.33
C ALA A 249 -1.54 6.89 -19.36
N ARG A 250 -1.81 5.59 -19.31
CA ARG A 250 -0.95 4.64 -20.00
C ARG A 250 -1.04 5.19 -21.39
N THR A 251 -0.12 6.06 -21.78
CA THR A 251 -0.10 6.58 -23.11
C THR A 251 -0.09 5.33 -23.96
N THR A 252 -1.21 5.09 -24.62
CA THR A 252 -1.40 4.04 -25.61
C THR A 252 -0.55 4.32 -26.84
N LYS A 253 0.39 5.25 -26.73
CA LYS A 253 1.35 5.63 -27.71
C LYS A 253 2.28 4.44 -27.89
N GLU A 254 1.98 3.73 -28.95
CA GLU A 254 2.77 2.63 -29.46
C GLU A 254 3.94 3.18 -30.26
N MET A 255 5.05 2.45 -30.20
CA MET A 255 6.18 2.63 -31.06
C MET A 255 5.73 2.45 -32.51
N ARG A 256 5.82 3.52 -33.29
CA ARG A 256 5.34 3.52 -34.69
C ARG A 256 6.37 3.00 -35.69
N PHE A 257 7.59 2.74 -35.25
CA PHE A 257 8.70 2.29 -36.10
C PHE A 257 9.81 1.60 -35.32
N GLY A 258 10.71 0.91 -36.04
CA GLY A 258 11.89 0.26 -35.47
C GLY A 258 11.63 -1.13 -34.91
N LYS A 259 12.56 -1.62 -34.10
CA LYS A 259 12.59 -3.01 -33.59
C LYS A 259 11.35 -3.39 -32.76
N TYR A 260 10.71 -2.41 -32.12
CA TYR A 260 9.61 -2.60 -31.20
C TYR A 260 8.28 -2.04 -31.72
N ILE A 261 8.09 -1.97 -33.05
CA ILE A 261 6.85 -1.45 -33.64
C ILE A 261 5.59 -2.14 -33.06
N GLY A 262 4.56 -1.35 -32.74
CA GLY A 262 3.32 -1.78 -32.12
C GLY A 262 3.39 -2.04 -30.61
N ARG A 263 4.57 -1.92 -29.99
CA ARG A 263 4.73 -1.99 -28.52
C ARG A 263 4.45 -0.65 -27.89
N LEU A 264 3.82 -0.61 -26.72
CA LEU A 264 3.64 0.63 -25.95
C LEU A 264 4.99 1.23 -25.53
N PHE A 265 5.08 2.55 -25.43
CA PHE A 265 6.32 3.20 -24.94
C PHE A 265 6.74 2.73 -23.55
N THR A 266 5.79 2.40 -22.68
CA THR A 266 6.08 1.82 -21.35
C THR A 266 6.63 0.40 -21.42
N GLU A 267 6.42 -0.32 -22.53
CA GLU A 267 6.93 -1.68 -22.76
C GLU A 267 8.32 -1.70 -23.39
N LEU A 268 8.86 -0.54 -23.80
CA LEU A 268 10.18 -0.49 -24.42
C LEU A 268 11.26 -0.79 -23.37
N PRO A 269 12.22 -1.69 -23.66
CA PRO A 269 13.33 -1.93 -22.75
C PRO A 269 14.10 -0.64 -22.45
N GLY A 270 14.39 -0.39 -21.17
CA GLY A 270 15.13 0.82 -20.77
C GLY A 270 16.47 0.98 -21.48
N GLY A 271 17.16 -0.13 -21.82
CA GLY A 271 18.38 -0.12 -22.61
C GLY A 271 18.17 0.33 -24.07
N TYR A 272 17.00 0.05 -24.66
CA TYR A 272 16.64 0.51 -25.99
C TYR A 272 16.34 2.01 -26.00
N ILE A 273 15.59 2.51 -25.00
CA ILE A 273 15.36 3.97 -24.83
C ILE A 273 16.70 4.69 -24.65
N GLY A 274 17.58 4.19 -23.78
CA GLY A 274 18.91 4.76 -23.59
C GLY A 274 19.78 4.71 -24.86
N TRP A 275 19.66 3.66 -25.67
CA TRP A 275 20.31 3.61 -26.99
C TRP A 275 19.77 4.69 -27.94
N MET A 276 18.45 4.90 -28.00
CA MET A 276 17.84 5.95 -28.82
C MET A 276 18.38 7.34 -28.44
N CYS A 277 18.50 7.62 -27.13
CA CYS A 277 19.00 8.90 -26.63
C CYS A 277 20.49 9.12 -26.96
N ARG A 278 21.32 8.07 -26.86
CA ARG A 278 22.77 8.15 -27.11
C ARG A 278 23.17 8.06 -28.57
N LYS A 279 22.30 7.54 -29.45
CA LYS A 279 22.65 7.32 -30.86
C LYS A 279 22.67 8.68 -31.57
N PRO A 280 23.85 9.18 -32.02
CA PRO A 280 23.92 10.45 -32.70
C PRO A 280 23.03 10.44 -33.94
N GLY A 281 22.23 11.50 -34.09
CA GLY A 281 21.27 11.64 -35.17
C GLY A 281 20.03 10.76 -35.09
N PHE A 282 19.80 10.07 -33.97
CA PHE A 282 18.55 9.33 -33.82
C PHE A 282 17.38 10.30 -33.77
N PHE A 283 17.37 11.27 -32.86
CA PHE A 283 16.32 12.29 -32.76
C PHE A 283 16.61 13.55 -33.61
N ASP A 284 17.17 13.38 -34.81
CA ASP A 284 17.39 14.51 -35.72
C ASP A 284 16.07 15.13 -36.21
N GLU A 285 16.05 16.45 -36.34
CA GLU A 285 14.91 17.23 -36.84
C GLU A 285 14.47 16.82 -38.27
N GLY A 286 15.34 16.11 -39.00
CA GLY A 286 15.06 15.63 -40.35
C GLY A 286 14.00 14.50 -40.45
N ASP A 287 13.64 13.82 -39.35
CA ASP A 287 12.54 12.83 -39.36
C ASP A 287 11.45 13.22 -38.34
N PRO A 288 10.32 13.80 -38.79
CA PRO A 288 9.26 14.27 -37.90
C PRO A 288 8.65 13.16 -37.04
N ARG A 289 8.72 11.90 -37.49
CA ARG A 289 8.20 10.76 -36.71
C ARG A 289 9.02 10.52 -35.45
N LYS A 290 10.33 10.78 -35.51
CA LYS A 290 11.23 10.62 -34.37
C LYS A 290 11.11 11.78 -33.39
N MET A 291 10.78 12.98 -33.89
CA MET A 291 10.45 14.12 -33.03
C MET A 291 9.17 13.89 -32.25
N VAL A 292 8.10 13.40 -32.91
CA VAL A 292 6.86 13.00 -32.21
C VAL A 292 7.15 11.92 -31.17
N LEU A 293 7.96 10.91 -31.50
CA LEU A 293 8.41 9.91 -30.53
C LEU A 293 9.13 10.55 -29.34
N LEU A 294 10.02 11.52 -29.56
CA LEU A 294 10.75 12.18 -28.49
C LEU A 294 9.81 12.96 -27.57
N GLU A 295 8.89 13.75 -28.14
CA GLU A 295 7.88 14.49 -27.40
C GLU A 295 7.04 13.54 -26.55
N ASP A 296 6.62 12.42 -27.13
CA ASP A 296 5.84 11.41 -26.42
C ASP A 296 6.63 10.77 -25.27
N LEU A 297 7.92 10.46 -25.49
CA LEU A 297 8.81 9.93 -24.44
C LEU A 297 9.08 10.95 -23.32
N MET A 298 9.12 12.25 -23.65
CA MET A 298 9.28 13.34 -22.69
C MET A 298 8.00 13.59 -21.90
N GLU A 299 6.84 13.61 -22.55
CA GLU A 299 5.51 13.69 -21.91
C GLU A 299 5.32 12.55 -20.91
N LEU A 300 5.84 11.36 -21.25
CA LEU A 300 5.86 10.20 -20.37
C LEU A 300 6.91 10.22 -19.25
N GLY A 301 7.82 11.20 -19.27
CA GLY A 301 8.95 11.27 -18.34
C GLY A 301 9.94 10.11 -18.49
N LEU A 302 9.94 9.40 -19.63
CA LEU A 302 10.91 8.33 -19.93
C LEU A 302 12.27 8.91 -20.38
N VAL A 303 12.26 10.12 -20.94
CA VAL A 303 13.43 10.89 -21.38
C VAL A 303 13.30 12.33 -20.86
N ARG A 304 14.42 13.00 -20.59
CA ARG A 304 14.47 14.43 -20.25
C ARG A 304 15.58 15.11 -21.05
N ARG A 305 15.43 16.41 -21.31
CA ARG A 305 16.54 17.23 -21.84
C ARG A 305 17.49 17.56 -20.70
N GLU A 306 18.79 17.36 -20.92
CA GLU A 306 19.80 17.82 -19.99
C GLU A 306 19.75 19.36 -19.93
N GLY A 307 19.67 19.92 -18.71
CA GLY A 307 19.67 21.37 -18.50
C GLY A 307 18.31 22.03 -18.21
N GLU A 308 17.18 21.33 -18.29
CA GLU A 308 15.86 21.92 -17.96
C GLU A 308 15.60 22.13 -16.44
N GLY A 309 16.59 21.88 -15.58
CA GLY A 309 16.44 21.96 -14.11
C GLY A 309 17.39 22.92 -13.39
N GLU A 310 18.34 23.54 -14.08
CA GLU A 310 19.32 24.45 -13.47
C GLU A 310 19.39 25.73 -14.31
N GLU A 311 18.73 26.79 -13.85
CA GLU A 311 18.94 28.15 -14.35
C GLU A 311 20.40 28.57 -14.09
N GLU A 312 21.32 28.34 -15.04
CA GLU A 312 22.47 29.23 -15.24
C GLU A 312 23.19 29.02 -16.58
N GLN A 313 23.00 30.03 -17.45
CA GLN A 313 23.92 30.56 -18.47
C GLN A 313 25.00 29.63 -19.06
N GLY A 314 24.67 28.95 -20.14
CA GLY A 314 25.66 28.40 -21.06
C GLY A 314 25.02 27.80 -22.31
N GLY A 315 25.05 28.53 -23.42
CA GLY A 315 24.53 28.06 -24.72
C GLY A 315 25.36 26.91 -25.28
N GLY A 316 24.97 25.68 -24.97
CA GLY A 316 25.50 24.45 -25.57
C GLY A 316 24.34 23.49 -25.84
N GLY A 317 24.34 22.83 -26.99
CA GLY A 317 23.24 21.94 -27.42
C GLY A 317 22.89 20.91 -26.35
N GLY A 318 21.63 20.92 -25.91
CA GLY A 318 21.14 20.02 -24.86
C GLY A 318 21.19 18.57 -25.31
N GLU A 319 21.98 17.75 -24.61
CA GLU A 319 22.01 16.31 -24.81
C GLU A 319 20.74 15.68 -24.20
N LEU A 320 20.23 14.61 -24.80
CA LEU A 320 19.06 13.89 -24.29
C LEU A 320 19.54 12.82 -23.31
N VAL A 321 19.09 12.90 -22.06
CA VAL A 321 19.46 11.92 -21.04
C VAL A 321 18.25 11.08 -20.68
N GLN A 322 18.51 9.79 -20.44
CA GLN A 322 17.53 8.94 -19.78
C GLN A 322 17.32 9.50 -18.36
N GLY A 323 16.07 9.60 -17.91
CA GLY A 323 15.67 10.30 -16.66
C GLY A 323 16.14 9.70 -15.34
N TRP A 324 17.34 9.12 -15.29
CA TRP A 324 18.07 8.86 -14.06
C TRP A 324 18.92 10.09 -13.72
N PRO A 325 18.99 10.52 -12.45
CA PRO A 325 19.76 11.70 -12.09
C PRO A 325 21.24 11.56 -12.52
N ALA A 326 21.77 12.52 -13.28
CA ALA A 326 23.14 12.47 -13.85
C ALA A 326 24.23 12.32 -12.76
N ASP A 327 23.94 12.72 -11.53
CA ASP A 327 24.82 12.55 -10.36
C ASP A 327 24.97 11.08 -9.90
N VAL A 328 24.12 10.18 -10.39
CA VAL A 328 24.07 8.78 -9.96
C VAL A 328 25.02 7.89 -10.78
N GLU A 329 25.34 8.25 -12.02
CA GLU A 329 26.19 7.42 -12.89
C GLU A 329 27.69 7.50 -12.56
N GLN A 330 28.14 8.56 -11.89
CA GLN A 330 29.55 8.75 -11.54
C GLN A 330 29.94 8.25 -10.15
N VAL A 331 28.97 7.74 -9.37
CA VAL A 331 29.23 7.35 -7.98
C VAL A 331 30.18 6.15 -7.94
N ARG A 332 31.35 6.36 -7.34
CA ARG A 332 32.39 5.35 -7.15
C ARG A 332 32.50 4.92 -5.70
N PHE A 333 32.87 3.65 -5.47
CA PHE A 333 33.30 3.20 -4.16
C PHE A 333 34.50 4.02 -3.69
N THR A 334 34.42 4.61 -2.50
CA THR A 334 35.49 5.42 -1.92
C THR A 334 36.41 4.62 -0.99
N PHE A 335 36.07 3.36 -0.72
CA PHE A 335 36.84 2.46 0.16
C PHE A 335 36.60 0.99 -0.18
N GLY A 336 37.43 0.11 0.39
CA GLY A 336 37.30 -1.34 0.28
C GLY A 336 37.86 -1.94 -1.02
N LYS A 337 37.56 -3.22 -1.27
CA LYS A 337 38.07 -4.02 -2.39
C LYS A 337 37.80 -3.42 -3.77
N HIS A 338 36.70 -2.68 -3.90
CA HIS A 338 36.28 -2.07 -5.17
C HIS A 338 36.48 -0.55 -5.20
N ALA A 339 37.34 0.00 -4.33
CA ALA A 339 37.65 1.44 -4.33
C ALA A 339 38.02 1.94 -5.73
N GLY A 340 37.44 3.08 -6.13
CA GLY A 340 37.62 3.67 -7.45
C GLY A 340 36.69 3.10 -8.54
N LYS A 341 36.01 1.97 -8.34
CA LYS A 341 35.04 1.44 -9.31
C LYS A 341 33.66 2.07 -9.13
N ARG A 342 32.90 2.20 -10.22
CA ARG A 342 31.50 2.69 -10.17
C ARG A 342 30.64 1.68 -9.42
N ILE A 343 29.72 2.18 -8.60
CA ILE A 343 28.85 1.31 -7.80
C ILE A 343 27.99 0.41 -8.70
N LEU A 344 27.49 0.94 -9.82
CA LEU A 344 26.72 0.16 -10.81
C LEU A 344 27.53 -0.94 -11.48
N ASP A 345 28.82 -0.71 -11.76
CA ASP A 345 29.69 -1.73 -12.34
C ASP A 345 29.95 -2.84 -11.32
N VAL A 346 30.20 -2.50 -10.05
CA VAL A 346 30.35 -3.51 -8.98
C VAL A 346 29.06 -4.31 -8.78
N GLY A 347 27.89 -3.67 -8.82
CA GLY A 347 26.61 -4.39 -8.73
C GLY A 347 26.37 -5.38 -9.86
N ARG A 348 26.95 -5.12 -11.04
CA ARG A 348 26.86 -5.98 -12.23
C ARG A 348 27.92 -7.08 -12.23
N ASP A 349 29.17 -6.71 -11.98
CA ASP A 349 30.34 -7.58 -12.13
C ASP A 349 30.59 -8.44 -10.88
N ASP A 350 30.22 -7.94 -9.70
CA ASP A 350 30.37 -8.63 -8.42
C ASP A 350 29.15 -8.40 -7.50
N PRO A 351 27.95 -8.87 -7.90
CA PRO A 351 26.74 -8.73 -7.09
C PRO A 351 26.95 -9.31 -5.68
N THR A 352 27.76 -10.37 -5.55
CA THR A 352 28.04 -11.03 -4.26
C THR A 352 28.65 -10.11 -3.22
N TYR A 353 29.41 -9.10 -3.66
CA TYR A 353 29.98 -8.09 -2.77
C TYR A 353 28.91 -7.22 -2.10
N ILE A 354 27.88 -6.78 -2.84
CA ILE A 354 26.75 -6.04 -2.26
C ILE A 354 25.99 -6.93 -1.26
N GLY A 355 25.83 -8.21 -1.60
CA GLY A 355 25.30 -9.23 -0.69
C GLY A 355 26.07 -9.37 0.60
N TRP A 356 27.39 -9.42 0.51
CA TRP A 356 28.27 -9.49 1.66
C TRP A 356 28.16 -8.25 2.54
N MET A 357 28.14 -7.04 1.95
CA MET A 357 27.96 -5.79 2.69
C MET A 357 26.66 -5.78 3.51
N CYS A 358 25.56 -6.23 2.93
CA CYS A 358 24.26 -6.28 3.61
C CYS A 358 24.18 -7.34 4.72
N ARG A 359 24.90 -8.46 4.58
CA ARG A 359 24.92 -9.54 5.58
C ARG A 359 25.95 -9.35 6.69
N THR A 360 26.89 -8.43 6.52
CA THR A 360 27.97 -8.21 7.49
C THR A 360 27.45 -7.29 8.60
N PRO A 361 27.30 -7.79 9.85
CA PRO A 361 26.83 -6.96 10.96
C PRO A 361 27.75 -5.76 11.16
N GLY A 362 27.16 -4.58 11.41
CA GLY A 362 27.90 -3.33 11.57
C GLY A 362 28.54 -2.77 10.29
N PHE A 363 28.36 -3.41 9.12
CA PHE A 363 28.90 -2.84 7.88
C PHE A 363 28.26 -1.50 7.56
N PHE A 364 26.95 -1.35 7.78
CA PHE A 364 26.26 -0.08 7.59
C PHE A 364 26.08 0.71 8.89
N ASP A 365 26.99 0.53 9.86
CA ASP A 365 27.01 1.35 11.08
C ASP A 365 27.03 2.82 10.71
N GLU A 366 26.15 3.58 11.36
CA GLU A 366 25.97 4.99 11.02
C GLU A 366 27.17 5.84 11.45
N ASP A 367 28.04 5.34 12.34
CA ASP A 367 29.19 6.07 12.88
C ASP A 367 30.29 6.37 11.83
N ASP A 368 30.40 5.58 10.74
CA ASP A 368 31.31 5.91 9.63
C ASP A 368 30.55 6.70 8.54
N PRO A 369 30.88 8.00 8.33
CA PRO A 369 30.18 8.84 7.36
C PRO A 369 30.30 8.33 5.92
N ARG A 370 31.38 7.61 5.58
CA ARG A 370 31.58 7.02 4.25
C ARG A 370 30.63 5.86 4.03
N LYS A 371 30.44 5.00 5.03
CA LYS A 371 29.51 3.87 4.96
C LYS A 371 28.05 4.36 4.93
N ARG A 372 27.74 5.43 5.68
CA ARG A 372 26.44 6.10 5.64
C ARG A 372 26.13 6.73 4.27
N ALA A 373 27.13 7.34 3.63
CA ALA A 373 27.01 7.86 2.27
C ALA A 373 26.79 6.73 1.25
N LEU A 374 27.59 5.65 1.34
CA LEU A 374 27.44 4.47 0.49
C LEU A 374 26.06 3.82 0.62
N LYS A 375 25.54 3.67 1.86
CA LYS A 375 24.18 3.16 2.12
C LYS A 375 23.10 3.97 1.40
N ARG A 376 23.19 5.31 1.50
CA ARG A 376 22.26 6.23 0.81
C ARG A 376 22.35 6.10 -0.70
N GLN A 377 23.55 5.97 -1.24
CA GLN A 377 23.76 5.79 -2.68
C GLN A 377 23.22 4.45 -3.17
N LEU A 378 23.48 3.35 -2.45
CA LEU A 378 22.93 2.03 -2.78
C LEU A 378 21.40 2.00 -2.72
N LEU A 379 20.78 2.72 -1.77
CA LEU A 379 19.32 2.88 -1.68
C LEU A 379 18.78 3.73 -2.85
N LYS A 380 19.43 4.85 -3.19
CA LYS A 380 19.05 5.72 -4.33
C LYS A 380 19.16 4.96 -5.66
N LEU A 381 20.16 4.09 -5.79
CA LEU A 381 20.40 3.22 -6.94
C LEU A 381 19.48 2.00 -6.99
N GLY A 382 18.68 1.74 -5.95
CA GLY A 382 17.84 0.54 -5.87
C GLY A 382 18.62 -0.78 -5.83
N LEU A 383 19.91 -0.76 -5.43
CA LEU A 383 20.74 -1.96 -5.28
C LEU A 383 20.55 -2.65 -3.93
N VAL A 384 20.05 -1.90 -2.95
CA VAL A 384 19.60 -2.41 -1.64
C VAL A 384 18.25 -1.80 -1.27
N GLN A 385 17.49 -2.45 -0.39
CA GLN A 385 16.22 -1.97 0.16
C GLN A 385 16.26 -2.01 1.69
N ARG A 386 15.53 -1.08 2.34
CA ARG A 386 15.34 -1.15 3.80
C ARG A 386 14.36 -2.26 4.16
N VAL A 387 14.68 -3.01 5.21
CA VAL A 387 13.80 -4.08 5.72
C VAL A 387 13.47 -3.80 7.18
N GLY A 388 12.20 -3.54 7.45
CA GLY A 388 11.72 -3.22 8.80
C GLY A 388 12.16 -1.86 9.36
N GLY A 389 11.79 -1.59 10.61
CA GLY A 389 12.08 -0.32 11.31
C GLY A 389 13.50 -0.20 11.87
N GLY A 390 14.33 -1.24 11.77
CA GLY A 390 15.64 -1.33 12.44
C GLY A 390 16.84 -0.81 11.64
N GLY A 391 16.63 -0.20 10.47
CA GLY A 391 17.74 0.32 9.65
C GLY A 391 18.55 -0.74 8.88
N GLU A 392 18.14 -2.01 8.95
CA GLU A 392 18.71 -3.10 8.16
C GLU A 392 18.45 -2.87 6.65
N VAL A 393 19.42 -3.28 5.83
CA VAL A 393 19.31 -3.23 4.37
C VAL A 393 19.59 -4.60 3.79
N LEU A 394 18.79 -5.01 2.81
CA LEU A 394 19.01 -6.23 2.04
C LEU A 394 19.33 -5.87 0.58
N PRO A 395 20.17 -6.65 -0.11
CA PRO A 395 20.43 -6.46 -1.53
C PRO A 395 19.16 -6.74 -2.31
N THR A 396 18.83 -5.91 -3.30
CA THR A 396 17.58 -6.04 -4.04
C THR A 396 17.42 -7.41 -4.70
N TYR A 397 18.51 -7.98 -5.26
CA TYR A 397 18.49 -9.33 -5.84
C TYR A 397 18.39 -10.45 -4.78
N LEU A 398 18.74 -10.17 -3.51
CA LEU A 398 18.56 -11.08 -2.39
C LEU A 398 17.21 -10.90 -1.69
N CYS A 399 16.55 -9.74 -1.82
CA CYS A 399 15.11 -9.66 -1.58
C CYS A 399 14.37 -10.63 -2.52
N PHE A 400 14.86 -10.81 -3.76
CA PHE A 400 14.37 -11.85 -4.68
C PHE A 400 14.83 -13.28 -4.28
N ARG A 401 16.10 -13.51 -3.90
CA ARG A 401 16.61 -14.86 -3.55
C ARG A 401 16.29 -15.38 -2.15
N LEU A 402 16.17 -14.54 -1.12
CA LEU A 402 15.62 -14.95 0.19
C LEU A 402 14.14 -15.28 0.06
N TYR A 403 13.45 -14.66 -0.90
CA TYR A 403 12.12 -15.11 -1.34
C TYR A 403 12.16 -16.53 -1.92
N LEU A 404 13.20 -16.89 -2.67
CA LEU A 404 13.37 -18.22 -3.29
C LEU A 404 13.96 -19.30 -2.35
N LYS A 405 14.70 -18.94 -1.30
CA LYS A 405 15.36 -19.89 -0.36
C LYS A 405 14.50 -20.21 0.88
N TYR A 406 13.40 -19.47 1.06
CA TYR A 406 12.27 -19.83 1.93
C TYR A 406 11.06 -20.29 1.10
N MET A 407 11.26 -20.65 -0.17
CA MET A 407 10.59 -21.78 -0.81
C MET A 407 11.38 -23.05 -0.50
#